data_AF-F6TYB0-F1
#
_entry.id   AF-F6TYB0-F1
#
_cell.length_a   1.000
_cell.length_b   1.000
_cell.length_c   1.000
_cell.angle_alpha   90.00
_cell.angle_beta   90.00
_cell.angle_gamma   90.00
#
_symmetry.space_group_name_H-M   'P 1'
#
loop_
_entity.id
_entity.type
_entity.pdbx_description
1 polymer ?
#
loop_
_entity_poly.entity_id
_entity_poly.type
_entity_poly.pdbx_seq_one_letter_code
_entity_poly.pdbx_strand_id
1 'polypeptide(L)'
;METIYFVSRRMNKARKDHLTKIANKSGFFKVTTDVREASIVISQESNREEIVEYLRKNKLITDDVTMVNDDVTKQFVDVSWFVACMKEKSLLPMEKHHKLQFKKSIEEGVSPSKKPRLDEKTRMTMYACQRTTPLVHYNQQFTDALEILEENALYRGDSNAEARALSFRRGSASLKALHHKVTHVEQLANIPYVDSTNSSKIGHCKKVIKEILEEGFSDEAEGIANSEFYKSMKIFCGIFGVGPNT
;
A
#
# COMPACT_ATOMS: atom_id res chain seq x y z
N MET A 1 13.41 24.55 29.76
CA MET A 1 13.37 23.11 29.46
C MET A 1 12.18 22.89 28.55
N GLU A 2 12.38 22.18 27.44
CA GLU A 2 11.29 21.88 26.49
C GLU A 2 10.42 20.74 27.04
N THR A 3 9.10 20.92 27.02
CA THR A 3 8.16 19.91 27.50
C THR A 3 7.65 19.07 26.34
N ILE A 4 7.84 17.75 26.41
CA ILE A 4 7.51 16.82 25.34
C ILE A 4 6.37 15.86 25.74
N TYR A 5 5.50 15.53 24.78
CA TYR A 5 4.47 14.50 24.94
C TYR A 5 4.59 13.41 23.87
N PHE A 6 4.60 12.14 24.30
CA PHE A 6 4.62 10.98 23.40
C PHE A 6 3.21 10.45 23.12
N VAL A 7 2.82 10.46 21.83
CA VAL A 7 1.52 9.96 21.35
C VAL A 7 1.51 8.42 21.34
N SER A 8 0.59 7.80 22.09
CA SER A 8 0.54 6.35 22.29
C SER A 8 -0.18 5.54 21.18
N ARG A 9 -0.59 6.14 20.06
CA ARG A 9 -1.45 5.49 19.02
C ARG A 9 -0.80 4.24 18.40
N ARG A 10 0.48 4.33 18.02
CA ARG A 10 1.29 3.19 17.50
C ARG A 10 2.52 2.88 18.35
N MET A 11 2.69 3.59 19.46
CA MET A 11 3.82 3.42 20.37
C MET A 11 3.40 2.50 21.52
N ASN A 12 3.99 1.31 21.60
CA ASN A 12 3.72 0.39 22.72
C ASN A 12 4.26 0.95 24.06
N LYS A 13 3.68 0.49 25.18
CA LYS A 13 4.01 0.98 26.53
C LYS A 13 5.51 0.84 26.86
N ALA A 14 6.12 -0.29 26.51
CA ALA A 14 7.54 -0.54 26.74
C ALA A 14 8.45 0.48 26.00
N ARG A 15 8.12 0.83 24.76
CA ARG A 15 8.87 1.83 23.98
C ARG A 15 8.66 3.24 24.53
N LYS A 16 7.44 3.58 24.94
CA LYS A 16 7.16 4.86 25.61
C LYS A 16 7.95 5.02 26.91
N ASP A 17 8.00 3.97 27.73
CA ASP A 17 8.75 3.98 28.99
C ASP A 17 10.26 4.11 28.75
N HIS A 18 10.77 3.45 27.71
CA HIS A 18 12.17 3.55 27.30
C HIS A 18 12.54 4.97 26.84
N LEU A 19 11.75 5.56 25.93
CA LEU A 19 11.97 6.94 25.46
C LEU A 19 11.83 7.96 26.60
N THR A 20 10.92 7.72 27.54
CA THR A 20 10.73 8.58 28.71
C THR A 20 11.96 8.56 29.63
N LYS A 21 12.52 7.38 29.90
CA LYS A 21 13.77 7.24 30.68
C LYS A 21 14.93 7.97 30.01
N ILE A 22 15.04 7.86 28.69
CA ILE A 22 16.08 8.51 27.90
C ILE A 22 15.91 10.04 27.93
N ALA A 23 14.69 10.54 27.73
CA ALA A 23 14.38 11.97 27.78
C ALA A 23 14.72 12.58 29.15
N ASN A 24 14.29 11.94 30.24
CA ASN A 24 14.56 12.44 31.60
C ASN A 24 16.05 12.40 31.96
N LYS A 25 16.80 11.43 31.43
CA LYS A 25 18.25 11.33 31.62
C LYS A 25 19.04 12.39 30.84
N SER A 26 18.46 12.96 29.78
CA SER A 26 19.12 13.96 28.94
C SER A 26 19.26 15.32 29.62
N GLY A 27 18.38 15.66 30.57
CA GLY A 27 18.38 16.97 31.25
C GLY A 27 17.81 18.14 30.41
N PHE A 28 17.50 17.94 29.12
CA PHE A 28 16.99 18.99 28.23
C PHE A 28 15.47 18.93 28.01
N PHE A 29 14.89 17.73 28.13
CA PHE A 29 13.47 17.47 27.92
C PHE A 29 12.76 17.07 29.21
N LYS A 30 11.55 17.60 29.43
CA LYS A 30 10.63 17.14 30.48
C LYS A 30 9.46 16.40 29.83
N VAL A 31 9.28 15.13 30.14
CA VAL A 31 8.15 14.35 29.61
C VAL A 31 6.91 14.62 30.45
N THR A 32 5.83 15.07 29.81
CA THR A 32 4.56 15.34 30.48
C THR A 32 3.48 14.35 30.07
N THR A 33 2.56 14.07 31.00
CA THR A 33 1.42 13.18 30.80
C THR A 33 0.21 13.89 30.20
N ASP A 34 0.20 15.23 30.25
CA ASP A 34 -0.79 16.08 29.62
C ASP A 34 -0.25 16.69 28.31
N VAL A 35 -1.06 16.62 27.25
CA VAL A 35 -0.76 17.21 25.94
C VAL A 35 -0.84 18.74 26.00
N ARG A 36 -1.62 19.30 26.93
CA ARG A 36 -1.85 20.73 27.05
C ARG A 36 -0.62 21.49 27.50
N GLU A 37 0.16 20.89 28.39
CA GLU A 37 1.41 21.40 28.97
C GLU A 37 2.64 21.17 28.07
N ALA A 38 2.49 20.40 26.99
CA ALA A 38 3.59 20.07 26.09
C ALA A 38 3.79 21.14 24.99
N SER A 39 5.02 21.63 24.88
CA SER A 39 5.49 22.48 23.78
C SER A 39 5.70 21.68 22.49
N ILE A 40 6.07 20.40 22.61
CA ILE A 40 6.39 19.51 21.50
C ILE A 40 5.64 18.19 21.63
N VAL A 41 4.89 17.83 20.59
CA VAL A 41 4.16 16.56 20.49
C VAL A 41 4.92 15.64 19.54
N ILE A 42 5.38 14.50 20.07
CA ILE A 42 6.20 13.52 19.34
C ILE A 42 5.35 12.30 19.01
N SER A 43 5.30 11.94 17.72
CA SER A 43 4.58 10.77 17.22
C SER A 43 5.47 9.90 16.33
N GLN A 44 5.18 8.60 16.28
CA GLN A 44 5.83 7.65 15.37
C GLN A 44 5.14 7.60 13.99
N GLU A 45 4.16 8.48 13.74
CA GLU A 45 3.42 8.55 12.48
C GLU A 45 3.84 9.77 11.65
N SER A 46 3.83 9.61 10.34
CA SER A 46 4.27 10.63 9.38
C SER A 46 3.24 11.74 9.11
N ASN A 47 2.03 11.66 9.67
CA ASN A 47 0.90 12.51 9.29
C ASN A 47 0.36 13.33 10.47
N ARG A 48 0.30 14.67 10.33
CA ARG A 48 -0.12 15.58 11.41
C ARG A 48 -1.62 15.52 11.65
N GLU A 49 -2.42 15.47 10.60
CA GLU A 49 -3.89 15.52 10.64
C GLU A 49 -4.46 14.33 11.41
N GLU A 50 -3.93 13.14 11.18
CA GLU A 50 -4.34 11.92 11.88
C GLU A 50 -4.02 11.95 13.38
N ILE A 51 -2.90 12.57 13.75
CA ILE A 51 -2.54 12.76 15.16
C ILE A 51 -3.48 13.77 15.80
N VAL A 52 -3.79 14.87 15.12
CA VAL A 52 -4.76 15.86 15.61
C VAL A 52 -6.14 15.23 15.76
N GLU A 53 -6.59 14.42 14.80
CA GLU A 53 -7.84 13.69 14.87
C GLU A 53 -7.86 12.66 16.01
N TYR A 54 -6.78 11.91 16.22
CA TYR A 54 -6.64 11.00 17.35
C TYR A 54 -6.68 11.74 18.70
N LEU A 55 -6.04 12.91 18.79
CA LEU A 55 -6.04 13.73 20.01
C LEU A 55 -7.42 14.34 20.27
N ARG A 56 -8.15 14.77 19.23
CA ARG A 56 -9.56 15.19 19.34
C ARG A 56 -10.46 14.05 19.79
N LYS A 57 -10.35 12.87 19.17
CA LYS A 57 -11.18 11.69 19.47
C LYS A 57 -11.03 11.22 20.91
N ASN A 58 -9.84 11.38 21.49
CA ASN A 58 -9.57 11.06 22.90
C ASN A 58 -9.81 12.24 23.87
N LYS A 59 -10.42 13.34 23.40
CA LYS A 59 -10.68 14.58 24.19
C LYS A 59 -9.44 15.22 24.82
N LEU A 60 -8.26 14.96 24.25
CA LEU A 60 -6.99 15.49 24.77
C LEU A 60 -6.74 16.94 24.30
N ILE A 61 -7.44 17.39 23.26
CA ILE A 61 -7.39 18.75 22.69
C ILE A 61 -8.82 19.20 22.32
N THR A 62 -9.17 20.46 22.58
CA THR A 62 -10.40 21.15 22.12
C THR A 62 -10.14 21.97 20.85
N ASP A 63 -11.17 22.15 20.02
CA ASP A 63 -11.07 22.77 18.67
C ASP A 63 -10.44 24.18 18.67
N ASP A 64 -10.54 24.91 19.78
CA ASP A 64 -10.00 26.27 19.93
C ASP A 64 -8.47 26.36 19.85
N VAL A 65 -7.73 25.29 20.17
CA VAL A 65 -6.26 25.32 20.22
C VAL A 65 -5.63 25.34 18.82
N THR A 66 -6.40 25.04 17.77
CA THR A 66 -5.89 25.05 16.39
C THR A 66 -6.08 26.36 15.64
N MET A 67 -6.85 27.32 16.17
CA MET A 67 -7.26 28.53 15.41
C MET A 67 -7.33 29.81 16.26
N VAL A 68 -6.31 30.13 17.06
CA VAL A 68 -6.10 31.53 17.51
C VAL A 68 -4.61 31.85 17.49
N ASN A 69 -4.31 32.98 16.84
CA ASN A 69 -2.99 33.57 16.68
C ASN A 69 -2.28 33.87 18.01
N ASP A 70 -0.95 33.96 17.88
CA ASP A 70 0.01 34.55 18.81
C ASP A 70 0.29 33.81 20.12
N ASP A 71 1.44 33.11 20.08
CA ASP A 71 2.47 33.03 21.14
C ASP A 71 2.77 31.68 21.83
N VAL A 72 2.10 30.56 21.49
CA VAL A 72 2.61 29.21 21.87
C VAL A 72 2.31 28.17 20.77
N THR A 73 3.13 28.10 19.73
CA THR A 73 2.99 27.07 18.69
C THR A 73 3.37 25.69 19.24
N LYS A 74 2.37 24.84 19.56
CA LYS A 74 2.63 23.41 19.81
C LYS A 74 3.22 22.77 18.56
N GLN A 75 4.42 22.21 18.67
CA GLN A 75 5.16 21.69 17.52
C GLN A 75 4.93 20.17 17.38
N PHE A 76 4.49 19.72 16.21
CA PHE A 76 4.26 18.31 15.92
C PHE A 76 5.46 17.73 15.16
N VAL A 77 6.12 16.74 15.75
CA VAL A 77 7.41 16.24 15.29
C VAL A 77 7.41 14.71 15.26
N ASP A 78 8.11 14.12 14.29
CA ASP A 78 8.31 12.67 14.23
C ASP A 78 9.33 12.19 15.29
N VAL A 79 9.22 10.93 15.73
CA VAL A 79 10.16 10.29 16.68
C VAL A 79 11.61 10.31 16.17
N SER A 80 11.85 10.33 14.86
CA SER A 80 13.20 10.43 14.28
C SER A 80 13.97 11.66 14.75
N TRP A 81 13.32 12.82 14.90
CA TRP A 81 13.95 14.02 15.45
C TRP A 81 14.37 13.84 16.90
N PHE A 82 13.51 13.21 17.72
CA PHE A 82 13.85 12.92 19.11
C PHE A 82 15.08 11.99 19.19
N VAL A 83 15.14 10.97 18.34
CA VAL A 83 16.31 10.08 18.26
C VAL A 83 17.57 10.84 17.83
N ALA A 84 17.45 11.76 16.88
CA ALA A 84 18.57 12.59 16.43
C ALA A 84 19.08 13.53 17.54
N CYS A 85 18.19 14.21 18.27
CA CYS A 85 18.56 15.03 19.43
C CYS A 85 19.26 14.21 20.53
N MET A 86 18.78 12.98 20.77
CA MET A 86 19.41 12.08 21.74
C MET A 86 20.80 11.60 21.30
N LYS A 87 21.01 11.43 19.99
CA LYS A 87 22.31 11.03 19.42
C LYS A 87 23.35 12.15 19.53
N GLU A 88 22.95 13.38 19.19
CA GLU A 88 23.82 14.56 19.20
C GLU A 88 23.93 15.23 20.59
N LYS A 89 23.25 14.68 21.60
CA LYS A 89 23.20 15.16 23.00
C LYS A 89 22.88 16.66 23.13
N SER A 90 22.19 17.23 22.14
CA SER A 90 21.89 18.66 22.05
C SER A 90 20.55 18.87 21.33
N LEU A 91 19.92 20.02 21.59
CA LEU A 91 18.68 20.40 20.94
C LEU A 91 18.97 20.80 19.48
N LEU A 92 18.60 19.94 18.54
CA LEU A 92 18.78 20.22 17.11
C LEU A 92 17.71 21.22 16.64
N PRO A 93 18.10 22.27 15.88
CA PRO A 93 17.15 23.18 15.22
C PRO A 93 16.15 22.38 14.36
N MET A 94 14.86 22.66 14.51
CA MET A 94 13.81 21.87 13.83
C MET A 94 13.75 22.19 12.33
N GLU A 95 14.49 21.41 11.54
CA GLU A 95 14.48 21.49 10.08
C GLU A 95 13.15 21.02 9.45
N LYS A 96 12.84 21.49 8.23
CA LYS A 96 11.57 21.25 7.52
C LYS A 96 11.22 19.76 7.32
N HIS A 97 12.21 18.88 7.34
CA HIS A 97 12.02 17.43 7.18
C HIS A 97 11.62 16.73 8.49
N HIS A 98 11.77 17.38 9.63
CA HIS A 98 11.37 16.88 10.95
C HIS A 98 9.92 17.25 11.33
N LYS A 99 9.31 18.19 10.60
CA LYS A 99 7.94 18.66 10.84
C LYS A 99 6.95 17.81 10.05
N LEU A 100 5.95 17.27 10.73
CA LEU A 100 4.86 16.52 10.10
C LEU A 100 4.10 17.45 9.14
N GLN A 101 4.10 17.12 7.85
CA GLN A 101 3.57 18.00 6.79
C GLN A 101 2.05 17.97 6.75
N PHE A 102 1.45 19.14 6.44
CA PHE A 102 0.02 19.27 6.22
C PHE A 102 -0.39 18.62 4.89
N LYS A 103 -1.43 17.79 4.88
CA LYS A 103 -2.28 17.61 3.69
C LYS A 103 -3.31 18.73 3.70
N LYS A 104 -3.04 19.83 2.98
CA LYS A 104 -4.10 20.79 2.63
C LYS A 104 -5.09 20.11 1.69
N SER A 105 -6.15 19.55 2.27
CA SER A 105 -7.46 19.51 1.65
C SER A 105 -7.94 20.95 1.53
N ILE A 106 -8.30 21.40 0.34
CA ILE A 106 -9.45 22.26 0.05
C ILE A 106 -9.50 22.43 -1.47
N GLU A 107 -10.67 22.04 -1.98
CA GLU A 107 -11.19 22.26 -3.31
C GLU A 107 -11.33 23.77 -3.59
N GLU A 108 -11.59 24.11 -4.85
CA GLU A 108 -11.93 25.44 -5.40
C GLU A 108 -10.79 26.23 -6.06
N GLY A 109 -10.90 26.32 -7.39
CA GLY A 109 -10.59 27.53 -8.15
C GLY A 109 -9.21 27.64 -8.82
N VAL A 110 -9.22 27.43 -10.14
CA VAL A 110 -8.32 28.03 -11.16
C VAL A 110 -7.00 27.29 -11.52
N SER A 111 -7.06 26.72 -12.73
CA SER A 111 -6.04 26.36 -13.74
C SER A 111 -4.58 26.00 -13.39
N PRO A 112 -4.05 24.90 -13.98
CA PRO A 112 -2.73 24.34 -13.66
C PRO A 112 -1.62 24.88 -14.56
N SER A 113 -0.53 25.40 -13.97
CA SER A 113 0.76 25.56 -14.67
C SER A 113 1.87 24.79 -13.95
N LYS A 114 1.98 23.53 -14.38
CA LYS A 114 3.16 22.65 -14.50
C LYS A 114 4.33 22.83 -13.50
N LYS A 115 4.40 21.91 -12.54
CA LYS A 115 5.64 21.17 -12.21
C LYS A 115 5.33 19.67 -12.20
N PRO A 116 6.18 18.79 -12.76
CA PRO A 116 5.85 17.39 -12.98
C PRO A 116 5.80 16.66 -11.64
N ARG A 117 4.60 16.27 -11.22
CA ARG A 117 4.41 15.26 -10.18
C ARG A 117 4.88 13.94 -10.77
N LEU A 118 5.79 13.25 -10.07
CA LEU A 118 6.05 11.84 -10.34
C LEU A 118 4.72 11.08 -10.19
N ASP A 119 4.41 10.28 -11.20
CA ASP A 119 3.08 9.99 -11.73
C ASP A 119 2.05 9.34 -10.78
N GLU A 120 1.02 10.12 -10.42
CA GLU A 120 -0.27 9.62 -9.91
C GLU A 120 -1.03 8.79 -10.97
N LYS A 121 -0.59 8.86 -12.25
CA LYS A 121 -1.07 8.05 -13.38
C LYS A 121 -0.53 6.61 -13.42
N THR A 122 0.44 6.25 -12.58
CA THR A 122 1.15 4.95 -12.71
C THR A 122 0.75 3.92 -11.66
N ARG A 123 -0.05 4.31 -10.66
CA ARG A 123 -0.58 3.35 -9.69
C ARG A 123 -1.77 2.60 -10.30
N MET A 124 -1.55 1.33 -10.60
CA MET A 124 -2.60 0.45 -11.10
C MET A 124 -3.71 0.29 -10.07
N THR A 125 -4.94 0.57 -10.49
CA THR A 125 -6.14 0.44 -9.67
C THR A 125 -6.56 -1.03 -9.54
N MET A 126 -7.19 -1.36 -8.41
CA MET A 126 -7.63 -2.72 -8.12
C MET A 126 -8.81 -3.14 -9.02
N TYR A 127 -9.75 -2.24 -9.30
CA TYR A 127 -10.96 -2.58 -10.03
C TYR A 127 -10.76 -2.41 -11.55
N ALA A 128 -11.17 -3.40 -12.32
CA ALA A 128 -11.04 -3.38 -13.78
C ALA A 128 -11.82 -2.24 -14.45
N CYS A 129 -12.93 -1.80 -13.87
CA CYS A 129 -13.70 -0.65 -14.36
C CYS A 129 -13.00 0.70 -14.19
N GLN A 130 -11.90 0.75 -13.42
CA GLN A 130 -11.14 1.97 -13.15
C GLN A 130 -9.83 2.03 -13.97
N ARG A 131 -9.68 1.20 -14.99
CA ARG A 131 -8.48 1.14 -15.83
C ARG A 131 -8.83 0.95 -17.30
N THR A 132 -7.99 1.51 -18.17
CA THR A 132 -8.10 1.28 -19.61
C THR A 132 -7.45 -0.05 -19.95
N THR A 133 -8.16 -0.92 -20.66
CA THR A 133 -7.65 -2.23 -21.09
C THR A 133 -7.80 -2.32 -22.60
N PRO A 134 -6.74 -2.09 -23.39
CA PRO A 134 -6.82 -2.17 -24.84
C PRO A 134 -7.04 -3.62 -25.30
N LEU A 135 -7.64 -3.79 -26.48
CA LEU A 135 -7.84 -5.13 -27.08
C LEU A 135 -6.50 -5.82 -27.35
N VAL A 136 -5.52 -5.07 -27.86
CA VAL A 136 -4.14 -5.53 -28.08
C VAL A 136 -3.26 -4.98 -26.97
N HIS A 137 -2.60 -5.86 -26.22
CA HIS A 137 -1.75 -5.51 -25.08
C HIS A 137 -0.38 -6.18 -25.16
N TYR A 138 0.58 -5.66 -24.41
CA TYR A 138 1.99 -6.09 -24.50
C TYR A 138 2.31 -7.44 -23.86
N ASN A 139 1.47 -7.91 -22.95
CA ASN A 139 1.79 -8.99 -21.99
C ASN A 139 1.11 -10.32 -22.32
N GLN A 140 0.92 -10.62 -23.60
CA GLN A 140 0.11 -11.75 -24.07
C GLN A 140 0.59 -13.12 -23.57
N GLN A 141 1.91 -13.36 -23.61
CA GLN A 141 2.50 -14.60 -23.09
C GLN A 141 2.09 -14.92 -21.64
N PHE A 142 1.91 -13.89 -20.80
CA PHE A 142 1.52 -14.07 -19.41
C PHE A 142 0.01 -14.24 -19.27
N THR A 143 -0.78 -13.46 -20.02
CA THR A 143 -2.23 -13.51 -19.94
C THR A 143 -2.77 -14.83 -20.47
N ASP A 144 -2.18 -15.36 -21.53
CA ASP A 144 -2.58 -16.63 -22.14
C ASP A 144 -2.36 -17.79 -21.14
N ALA A 145 -1.21 -17.82 -20.47
CA ALA A 145 -0.93 -18.81 -19.42
C ALA A 145 -1.91 -18.69 -18.24
N LEU A 146 -2.18 -17.48 -17.76
CA LEU A 146 -3.14 -17.27 -16.66
C LEU A 146 -4.58 -17.64 -17.07
N GLU A 147 -4.96 -17.43 -18.33
CA GLU A 147 -6.29 -17.78 -18.85
C GLU A 147 -6.46 -19.29 -19.00
N ILE A 148 -5.41 -20.03 -19.36
CA ILE A 148 -5.42 -21.50 -19.33
C ILE A 148 -5.65 -22.01 -17.89
N LEU A 149 -4.98 -21.41 -16.90
CA LEU A 149 -5.16 -21.76 -15.48
C LEU A 149 -6.56 -21.40 -14.98
N GLU A 150 -7.10 -20.27 -15.43
CA GLU A 150 -8.48 -19.86 -15.14
C GLU A 150 -9.49 -20.88 -15.67
N GLU A 151 -9.43 -21.21 -16.96
CA GLU A 151 -10.34 -22.14 -17.61
C GLU A 151 -10.27 -23.53 -16.96
N ASN A 152 -9.06 -24.06 -16.74
CA ASN A 152 -8.89 -25.35 -16.08
C ASN A 152 -9.40 -25.35 -14.63
N ALA A 153 -9.28 -24.25 -13.90
CA ALA A 153 -9.87 -24.13 -12.58
C ALA A 153 -11.40 -24.21 -12.62
N LEU A 154 -12.04 -23.58 -13.61
CA LEU A 154 -13.50 -23.68 -13.83
C LEU A 154 -13.92 -25.10 -14.24
N TYR A 155 -13.16 -25.74 -15.12
CA TYR A 155 -13.44 -27.09 -15.62
C TYR A 155 -13.36 -28.18 -14.54
N ARG A 156 -12.47 -28.03 -13.55
CA ARG A 156 -12.36 -29.03 -12.47
C ARG A 156 -13.50 -28.96 -11.46
N GLY A 157 -14.15 -27.80 -11.31
CA GLY A 157 -15.32 -27.67 -10.45
C GLY A 157 -15.08 -27.92 -8.95
N ASP A 158 -13.82 -27.90 -8.48
CA ASP A 158 -13.50 -28.06 -7.05
C ASP A 158 -14.18 -26.99 -6.19
N SER A 159 -14.30 -27.21 -4.87
CA SER A 159 -14.93 -26.26 -3.93
C SER A 159 -14.33 -24.83 -3.95
N ASN A 160 -13.08 -24.69 -4.40
CA ASN A 160 -12.37 -23.41 -4.55
C ASN A 160 -12.15 -23.00 -6.02
N ALA A 161 -12.82 -23.63 -6.98
CA ALA A 161 -12.68 -23.38 -8.42
C ALA A 161 -12.92 -21.90 -8.76
N GLU A 162 -14.08 -21.35 -8.38
CA GLU A 162 -14.45 -19.98 -8.70
C GLU A 162 -13.46 -18.94 -8.11
N ALA A 163 -13.05 -19.12 -6.87
CA ALA A 163 -12.11 -18.21 -6.22
C ALA A 163 -10.73 -18.23 -6.88
N ARG A 164 -10.26 -19.41 -7.33
CA ARG A 164 -9.00 -19.55 -8.08
C ARG A 164 -9.12 -18.93 -9.48
N ALA A 165 -10.16 -19.29 -10.22
CA ALA A 165 -10.44 -18.74 -11.54
C ALA A 165 -10.53 -17.20 -11.49
N LEU A 166 -11.26 -16.65 -10.51
CA LEU A 166 -11.37 -15.20 -10.31
C LEU A 166 -10.01 -14.55 -10.02
N SER A 167 -9.14 -15.22 -9.27
CA SER A 167 -7.79 -14.71 -8.97
C SER A 167 -6.93 -14.63 -10.23
N PHE A 168 -6.95 -15.67 -11.07
CA PHE A 168 -6.26 -15.68 -12.36
C PHE A 168 -6.84 -14.65 -13.33
N ARG A 169 -8.17 -14.56 -13.45
CA ARG A 169 -8.87 -13.55 -14.25
C ARG A 169 -8.45 -12.13 -13.89
N ARG A 170 -8.42 -11.84 -12.59
CA ARG A 170 -8.02 -10.53 -12.06
C ARG A 170 -6.55 -10.23 -12.33
N GLY A 171 -5.67 -11.22 -12.17
CA GLY A 171 -4.26 -11.15 -12.52
C GLY A 171 -4.04 -10.86 -14.02
N SER A 172 -4.68 -11.64 -14.90
CA SER A 172 -4.65 -11.44 -16.35
C SER A 172 -5.12 -10.03 -16.70
N ALA A 173 -6.28 -9.61 -16.19
CA ALA A 173 -6.82 -8.29 -16.47
C ALA A 173 -5.90 -7.15 -15.98
N SER A 174 -5.13 -7.35 -14.90
CA SER A 174 -4.12 -6.38 -14.44
C SER A 174 -2.98 -6.27 -15.45
N LEU A 175 -2.49 -7.38 -15.98
CA LEU A 175 -1.43 -7.40 -16.98
C LEU A 175 -1.86 -6.82 -18.32
N LYS A 176 -3.12 -7.04 -18.73
CA LYS A 176 -3.70 -6.46 -19.95
C LYS A 176 -3.76 -4.93 -19.92
N ALA A 177 -3.92 -4.35 -18.73
CA ALA A 177 -3.98 -2.90 -18.52
C ALA A 177 -2.59 -2.23 -18.45
N LEU A 178 -1.49 -2.99 -18.43
CA LEU A 178 -0.15 -2.41 -18.44
C LEU A 178 0.17 -1.78 -19.79
N HIS A 179 0.73 -0.58 -19.76
CA HIS A 179 1.18 0.15 -20.96
C HIS A 179 2.60 -0.21 -21.42
N HIS A 180 3.19 -1.27 -20.86
CA HIS A 180 4.52 -1.74 -21.20
C HIS A 180 4.59 -3.26 -21.09
N LYS A 181 5.59 -3.86 -21.77
CA LYS A 181 5.93 -5.27 -21.63
C LYS A 181 6.70 -5.48 -20.32
N VAL A 182 6.28 -6.46 -19.53
CA VAL A 182 7.04 -6.89 -18.35
C VAL A 182 8.25 -7.73 -18.81
N THR A 183 9.44 -7.32 -18.39
CA THR A 183 10.72 -7.97 -18.69
C THR A 183 11.45 -8.44 -17.43
N HIS A 184 11.13 -7.89 -16.26
CA HIS A 184 11.77 -8.25 -15.00
C HIS A 184 10.73 -8.42 -13.88
N VAL A 185 11.03 -9.30 -12.92
CA VAL A 185 10.11 -9.67 -11.83
C VAL A 185 9.81 -8.48 -10.92
N GLU A 186 10.74 -7.53 -10.79
CA GLU A 186 10.60 -6.32 -9.98
C GLU A 186 9.47 -5.42 -10.47
N GLN A 187 9.19 -5.43 -11.79
CA GLN A 187 8.09 -4.66 -12.38
C GLN A 187 6.71 -5.18 -11.96
N LEU A 188 6.65 -6.39 -11.40
CA LEU A 188 5.41 -6.95 -10.84
C LEU A 188 5.09 -6.39 -9.46
N ALA A 189 6.00 -5.65 -8.83
CA ALA A 189 5.77 -5.05 -7.52
C ALA A 189 4.59 -4.07 -7.57
N ASN A 190 3.73 -4.13 -6.55
CA ASN A 190 2.53 -3.29 -6.42
C ASN A 190 1.46 -3.48 -7.52
N ILE A 191 1.53 -4.53 -8.35
CA ILE A 191 0.46 -4.86 -9.29
C ILE A 191 -0.67 -5.59 -8.55
N PRO A 192 -1.91 -5.07 -8.55
CA PRO A 192 -3.04 -5.74 -7.91
C PRO A 192 -3.25 -7.17 -8.43
N TYR A 193 -3.48 -8.10 -7.50
CA TYR A 193 -3.72 -9.53 -7.74
C TYR A 193 -2.57 -10.34 -8.33
N VAL A 194 -1.46 -9.69 -8.67
CA VAL A 194 -0.21 -10.34 -9.08
C VAL A 194 0.77 -10.31 -7.91
N ASP A 195 0.99 -9.15 -7.31
CA ASP A 195 1.88 -9.02 -6.16
C ASP A 195 1.24 -9.51 -4.86
N SER A 196 1.99 -10.28 -4.07
CA SER A 196 1.54 -10.91 -2.83
C SER A 196 1.48 -9.95 -1.64
N THR A 197 1.88 -8.69 -1.81
CA THR A 197 1.99 -7.69 -0.74
C THR A 197 0.64 -7.23 -0.19
N ASN A 198 -0.44 -7.38 -0.95
CA ASN A 198 -1.79 -6.95 -0.58
C ASN A 198 -2.81 -8.08 -0.44
N SER A 199 -2.40 -9.36 -0.52
CA SER A 199 -3.32 -10.50 -0.38
C SER A 199 -2.64 -11.68 0.33
N SER A 200 -3.35 -12.29 1.28
CA SER A 200 -2.88 -13.34 2.21
C SER A 200 -2.48 -14.67 1.53
N LYS A 201 -2.64 -14.80 0.21
CA LYS A 201 -2.16 -15.93 -0.57
C LYS A 201 -0.96 -15.50 -1.42
N ILE A 202 0.15 -16.24 -1.28
CA ILE A 202 1.30 -16.23 -2.19
C ILE A 202 0.77 -16.14 -3.63
N GLY A 203 1.24 -15.13 -4.37
CA GLY A 203 0.76 -14.84 -5.72
C GLY A 203 1.15 -15.95 -6.67
N HIS A 204 0.27 -16.95 -6.85
CA HIS A 204 0.43 -18.00 -7.86
C HIS A 204 0.63 -17.38 -9.24
N CYS A 205 -0.09 -16.29 -9.54
CA CYS A 205 0.14 -15.47 -10.73
C CYS A 205 1.60 -15.00 -10.85
N LYS A 206 2.21 -14.51 -9.76
CA LYS A 206 3.61 -14.05 -9.76
C LYS A 206 4.58 -15.20 -10.02
N LYS A 207 4.30 -16.40 -9.49
CA LYS A 207 5.08 -17.62 -9.76
C LYS A 207 5.07 -17.98 -11.24
N VAL A 208 3.87 -18.04 -11.84
CA VAL A 208 3.68 -18.36 -13.27
C VAL A 208 4.38 -17.32 -14.17
N ILE A 209 4.22 -16.03 -13.86
CA ILE A 209 4.88 -14.96 -14.62
C ILE A 209 6.41 -15.05 -14.48
N LYS A 210 6.90 -15.37 -13.29
CA LYS A 210 8.33 -15.56 -13.04
C LYS A 210 8.91 -16.72 -13.87
N GLU A 211 8.24 -17.87 -13.90
CA GLU A 211 8.62 -19.01 -14.74
C GLU A 211 8.69 -18.60 -16.21
N ILE A 212 7.67 -17.91 -16.72
CA ILE A 212 7.65 -17.44 -18.11
C ILE A 212 8.76 -16.43 -18.40
N LEU A 213 9.16 -15.61 -17.42
CA LEU A 213 10.28 -14.67 -17.56
C LEU A 213 11.64 -15.38 -17.58
N GLU A 214 11.81 -16.44 -16.79
CA GLU A 214 13.08 -17.17 -16.63
C GLU A 214 13.28 -18.25 -17.71
N GLU A 215 12.23 -19.00 -18.04
CA GLU A 215 12.26 -20.18 -18.90
C GLU A 215 11.56 -19.96 -20.25
N GLY A 216 10.76 -18.90 -20.38
CA GLY A 216 10.00 -18.57 -21.59
C GLY A 216 8.61 -19.21 -21.66
N PHE A 217 8.30 -20.14 -20.77
CA PHE A 217 7.01 -20.83 -20.67
C PHE A 217 6.69 -21.14 -19.20
N SER A 218 5.49 -21.67 -18.92
CA SER A 218 5.15 -22.20 -17.59
C SER A 218 4.77 -23.67 -17.74
N ASP A 219 5.50 -24.54 -17.05
CA ASP A 219 5.25 -25.99 -17.02
C ASP A 219 3.80 -26.33 -16.67
N GLU A 220 3.21 -25.60 -15.72
CA GLU A 220 1.84 -25.84 -15.28
C GLU A 220 0.83 -25.51 -16.39
N ALA A 221 1.00 -24.34 -17.03
CA ALA A 221 0.11 -23.92 -18.10
C ALA A 221 0.25 -24.83 -19.33
N GLU A 222 1.47 -25.18 -19.72
CA GLU A 222 1.76 -26.11 -20.83
C GLU A 222 1.25 -27.52 -20.52
N GLY A 223 1.45 -28.02 -19.30
CA GLY A 223 0.94 -29.32 -18.87
C GLY A 223 -0.59 -29.40 -18.94
N ILE A 224 -1.27 -28.34 -18.52
CA ILE A 224 -2.74 -28.23 -18.62
C ILE A 224 -3.16 -28.14 -20.08
N ALA A 225 -2.56 -27.24 -20.87
CA ALA A 225 -2.90 -27.04 -22.28
C ALA A 225 -2.76 -28.33 -23.09
N ASN A 226 -1.77 -29.17 -22.75
CA ASN A 226 -1.52 -30.43 -23.42
C ASN A 226 -2.36 -31.61 -22.90
N SER A 227 -3.01 -31.48 -21.75
CA SER A 227 -3.81 -32.54 -21.15
C SER A 227 -5.08 -32.87 -21.97
N GLU A 228 -5.40 -34.16 -22.05
CA GLU A 228 -6.60 -34.64 -22.75
C GLU A 228 -7.89 -34.12 -22.11
N PHE A 229 -7.91 -34.05 -20.77
CA PHE A 229 -9.04 -33.51 -20.02
C PHE A 229 -9.35 -32.06 -20.42
N TYR A 230 -8.35 -31.18 -20.39
CA TYR A 230 -8.52 -29.76 -20.73
C TYR A 230 -8.95 -29.58 -22.18
N LYS A 231 -8.31 -30.31 -23.12
CA LYS A 231 -8.68 -30.28 -24.55
C LYS A 231 -10.12 -30.71 -24.78
N SER A 232 -10.54 -31.80 -24.15
CA SER A 232 -11.91 -32.32 -24.26
C SER A 232 -12.92 -31.33 -23.68
N MET A 233 -12.64 -30.79 -22.49
CA MET A 233 -13.54 -29.84 -21.84
C MET A 233 -13.64 -28.53 -22.63
N LYS A 234 -12.54 -28.05 -23.22
CA LYS A 234 -12.54 -26.87 -24.09
C LYS A 234 -13.39 -27.07 -25.34
N ILE A 235 -13.38 -28.27 -25.92
CA ILE A 235 -14.24 -28.62 -27.05
C ILE A 235 -15.71 -28.66 -26.62
N PHE A 236 -16.03 -29.37 -25.52
CA PHE A 236 -17.42 -29.51 -25.06
C PHE A 236 -18.01 -28.17 -24.60
N CYS A 237 -17.30 -27.39 -23.80
CA CYS A 237 -17.74 -26.06 -23.37
C CYS A 237 -17.79 -25.03 -24.52
N GLY A 238 -17.23 -25.35 -25.69
CA GLY A 238 -17.38 -24.55 -26.90
C GLY A 238 -18.72 -24.78 -27.63
N ILE A 239 -19.46 -25.83 -27.27
CA ILE A 239 -20.77 -26.14 -27.85
C ILE A 239 -21.83 -25.28 -27.16
N PHE A 240 -22.67 -24.62 -27.96
CA PHE A 240 -23.76 -23.81 -27.44
C PHE A 240 -24.68 -24.62 -26.51
N GLY A 241 -24.85 -24.14 -25.26
CA GLY A 241 -25.69 -24.77 -24.25
C GLY A 241 -25.00 -25.81 -23.38
N VAL A 242 -23.70 -26.09 -23.59
CA VAL A 242 -22.91 -27.03 -22.78
C VAL A 242 -21.96 -26.24 -21.88
N GLY A 243 -22.09 -26.41 -20.56
CA GLY A 243 -21.18 -25.83 -19.57
C GLY A 243 -20.33 -26.90 -18.88
N PRO A 244 -19.42 -26.50 -17.96
CA PRO A 244 -18.55 -27.44 -17.26
C PRO A 244 -19.27 -28.52 -16.44
N ASN A 245 -20.54 -28.27 -16.09
CA ASN A 245 -21.37 -29.16 -15.27
C ASN A 245 -22.37 -30.02 -16.09
N THR A 246 -22.48 -29.78 -17.40
CA THR A 246 -23.42 -30.50 -18.29
C THR A 246 -22.91 -31.89 -18.60
#